data_AF-A0A6G8DDJ1-F1
#
_entry.id   AF-A0A6G8DDJ1-F1
#
_cell.length_a   1.000
_cell.length_b   1.000
_cell.length_c   1.000
_cell.angle_alpha   90.00
_cell.angle_beta   90.00
_cell.angle_gamma   90.00
#
_symmetry.space_group_name_H-M   'P 1'
#
loop_
_entity.id
_entity.type
_entity.pdbx_description
1 polymer ?
#
loop_
_entity_poly.entity_id
_entity_poly.type
_entity_poly.pdbx_seq_one_letter_code
_entity_poly.pdbx_strand_id
1 'polypeptide(L)'
;MNKAQQKRFDSLYRKHLSALKRQGKADSTIDLYSRAIRRVCEYFDSPPDTLTQEQLEGYFESLISTHSWSTVKVDRNGLQFFYKHVLKRDWQWVDIVKPPQEKHLPDVLTLKELERLINGTRERYSGPQI
;
A
#
# COMPACT_ATOMS: atom_id res chain seq x y z
N MET A 1 14.55 9.11 11.04
CA MET A 1 13.73 9.38 12.23
C MET A 1 14.65 9.43 13.43
N ASN A 2 14.40 10.32 14.39
CA ASN A 2 15.13 10.30 15.65
C ASN A 2 14.69 9.12 16.55
N LYS A 3 15.45 8.83 17.62
CA LYS A 3 15.17 7.69 18.53
C LYS A 3 13.77 7.74 19.16
N ALA A 4 13.25 8.93 19.47
CA ALA A 4 11.92 9.08 20.06
C ALA A 4 10.81 8.81 19.03
N GLN A 5 10.98 9.33 17.81
CA GLN A 5 10.10 9.06 16.67
C GLN A 5 10.08 7.58 16.32
N GLN A 6 11.24 6.90 16.32
CA GLN A 6 11.31 5.46 16.05
C GLN A 6 10.50 4.65 17.08
N LYS A 7 10.68 4.92 18.38
CA LYS A 7 9.89 4.25 19.43
C LYS A 7 8.37 4.49 19.26
N ARG A 8 7.98 5.70 18.83
CA ARG A 8 6.59 6.04 18.54
C ARG A 8 6.07 5.23 17.35
N PHE A 9 6.83 5.15 16.27
CA PHE A 9 6.52 4.30 15.12
C PHE A 9 6.36 2.83 15.53
N ASP A 10 7.32 2.25 16.25
CA ASP A 10 7.26 0.83 16.66
C ASP A 10 6.02 0.52 17.50
N SER A 11 5.61 1.47 18.36
CA SER A 11 4.39 1.37 19.15
C SER A 11 3.14 1.36 18.26
N LEU A 12 3.05 2.31 17.33
CA LEU A 12 1.92 2.43 16.40
C LEU A 12 1.85 1.25 15.42
N TYR A 13 2.99 0.80 14.92
CA TYR A 13 3.11 -0.35 14.03
C TYR A 13 2.63 -1.63 14.70
N ARG A 14 3.01 -1.87 15.96
CA ARG A 14 2.47 -3.00 16.74
C ARG A 14 0.97 -2.90 16.95
N LYS A 15 0.45 -1.70 17.25
CA LYS A 15 -1.01 -1.48 17.36
C LYS A 15 -1.73 -1.77 16.04
N HIS A 16 -1.14 -1.39 14.91
CA HIS A 16 -1.66 -1.68 13.58
C HIS A 16 -1.76 -3.18 13.32
N LEU A 17 -0.68 -3.94 13.55
CA LEU A 17 -0.66 -5.39 13.40
C LEU A 17 -1.73 -6.06 14.27
N SER A 18 -1.81 -5.68 15.55
CA SER A 18 -2.82 -6.20 16.47
C SER A 18 -4.25 -5.82 16.05
N ALA A 19 -4.46 -4.65 15.46
CA ALA A 19 -5.76 -4.25 14.93
C ALA A 19 -6.14 -5.07 13.70
N LEU A 20 -5.22 -5.30 12.75
CA LEU A 20 -5.47 -6.13 11.57
C LEU A 20 -5.84 -7.57 11.96
N LYS A 21 -5.09 -8.16 12.91
CA LYS A 21 -5.38 -9.49 13.44
C LYS A 21 -6.75 -9.56 14.12
N ARG A 22 -7.09 -8.58 14.97
CA ARG A 22 -8.43 -8.52 15.61
C ARG A 22 -9.57 -8.37 14.62
N GLN A 23 -9.32 -7.78 13.46
CA GLN A 23 -10.29 -7.62 12.37
C GLN A 23 -10.32 -8.83 11.42
N GLY A 24 -9.64 -9.93 11.78
CA GLY A 24 -9.67 -11.18 11.02
C GLY A 24 -9.07 -11.08 9.62
N LYS A 25 -8.13 -10.15 9.39
CA LYS A 25 -7.46 -10.03 8.09
C LYS A 25 -6.57 -11.25 7.83
N ALA A 26 -6.57 -11.72 6.58
CA ALA A 26 -5.66 -12.77 6.14
C ALA A 26 -4.20 -12.33 6.28
N ASP A 27 -3.28 -13.26 6.51
CA ASP A 27 -1.85 -12.96 6.73
C ASP A 27 -1.23 -12.19 5.56
N SER A 28 -1.63 -12.50 4.32
CA SER A 28 -1.21 -11.74 3.13
C SER A 28 -1.67 -10.29 3.15
N THR A 29 -2.88 -10.02 3.65
CA THR A 29 -3.41 -8.66 3.82
C THR A 29 -2.69 -7.94 4.95
N ILE A 30 -2.36 -8.65 6.03
CA ILE A 30 -1.59 -8.10 7.14
C ILE A 30 -0.22 -7.63 6.64
N ASP A 31 0.50 -8.47 5.87
CA ASP A 31 1.80 -8.12 5.31
C ASP A 31 1.70 -6.88 4.40
N LEU A 32 0.78 -6.90 3.44
CA LEU A 32 0.57 -5.81 2.49
C LEU A 32 0.23 -4.49 3.17
N TYR A 33 -0.73 -4.48 4.09
CA TYR A 33 -1.14 -3.25 4.77
C TYR A 33 -0.03 -2.73 5.68
N SER A 34 0.72 -3.61 6.31
CA SER A 34 1.84 -3.20 7.17
C SER A 34 3.01 -2.64 6.35
N ARG A 35 3.24 -3.19 5.15
CA ARG A 35 4.23 -2.64 4.20
C ARG A 35 3.87 -1.22 3.78
N ALA A 36 2.59 -0.93 3.55
CA ALA A 36 2.12 0.43 3.24
C ALA A 36 2.53 1.44 4.33
N ILE A 37 2.34 1.08 5.61
CA ILE A 37 2.71 1.95 6.74
C ILE A 37 4.22 2.18 6.80
N ARG A 38 5.03 1.15 6.57
CA ARG A 38 6.50 1.30 6.53
C ARG A 38 6.91 2.24 5.40
N ARG A 39 6.40 2.00 4.18
CA ARG A 39 6.76 2.77 3.00
C ARG A 39 6.46 4.25 3.14
N VAL A 40 5.28 4.62 3.66
CA VAL A 40 4.96 6.05 3.86
C VAL A 40 5.83 6.71 4.93
N CYS A 41 6.20 5.97 5.98
CA CYS A 41 7.06 6.50 7.04
C CYS A 41 8.50 6.68 6.56
N GLU A 42 8.99 5.73 5.76
CA GLU A 42 10.29 5.81 5.10
C GLU A 42 10.34 6.97 4.11
N TYR A 43 9.25 7.21 3.37
CA TYR A 43 9.16 8.31 2.39
C TYR A 43 9.31 9.70 3.03
N PHE A 44 8.72 9.93 4.21
CA PHE A 44 8.76 11.22 4.92
C PHE A 44 9.76 11.28 6.08
N ASP A 45 10.48 10.19 6.33
CA ASP A 45 11.29 10.00 7.53
C ASP A 45 10.56 10.39 8.84
N SER A 46 9.25 10.08 8.91
CA SER A 46 8.34 10.62 9.93
C SER A 46 7.33 9.58 10.43
N PRO A 47 6.88 9.65 11.70
CA PRO A 47 5.84 8.79 12.21
C PRO A 47 4.51 8.91 11.43
N PRO A 48 3.74 7.82 11.31
CA PRO A 48 2.53 7.79 10.47
C PRO A 48 1.39 8.62 11.07
N ASP A 49 1.45 8.99 12.35
CA ASP A 49 0.43 9.77 13.03
C ASP A 49 0.65 11.29 12.97
N THR A 50 1.82 11.72 12.48
CA THR A 50 2.17 13.13 12.24
C THR A 50 1.99 13.55 10.78
N LEU A 51 1.70 12.61 9.88
CA LEU A 51 1.54 12.90 8.46
C LEU A 51 0.30 13.77 8.22
N THR A 52 0.51 14.91 7.56
CA THR A 52 -0.57 15.81 7.14
C THR A 52 -1.25 15.29 5.88
N GLN A 53 -2.36 15.93 5.52
CA GLN A 53 -3.07 15.59 4.31
C GLN A 53 -2.22 15.86 3.06
N GLU A 54 -1.58 17.02 2.99
CA GLU A 54 -0.74 17.47 1.87
C GLU A 54 0.45 16.53 1.66
N GLN A 55 1.05 16.04 2.76
CA GLN A 55 2.13 15.05 2.67
C GLN A 55 1.62 13.76 2.04
N LEU A 56 0.50 13.22 2.52
CA LEU A 56 -0.05 12.01 1.93
C LEU A 56 -0.48 12.21 0.46
N GLU A 57 -0.93 13.41 0.07
CA GLU A 57 -1.25 13.73 -1.34
C GLU A 57 -0.01 13.62 -2.22
N GLY A 58 1.08 14.28 -1.82
CA GLY A 58 2.36 14.19 -2.52
C GLY A 58 2.94 12.77 -2.53
N TYR A 59 2.69 11.98 -1.47
CA TYR A 59 3.07 10.56 -1.46
C TYR A 59 2.30 9.77 -2.52
N PHE A 60 0.98 9.92 -2.60
CA PHE A 60 0.19 9.19 -3.60
C PHE A 60 0.47 9.64 -5.03
N GLU A 61 0.75 10.93 -5.26
CA GLU A 61 1.19 11.42 -6.57
C GLU A 61 2.49 10.74 -7.01
N SER A 62 3.49 10.70 -6.12
CA SER A 62 4.74 9.96 -6.34
C SER A 62 4.50 8.45 -6.53
N LEU A 63 3.58 7.87 -5.76
CA LEU A 63 3.26 6.44 -5.83
C LEU A 63 2.60 6.07 -7.16
N ILE A 64 1.70 6.90 -7.67
CA ILE A 64 0.99 6.68 -8.94
C ILE A 64 1.97 6.73 -10.12
N SER A 65 2.98 7.62 -10.07
CA SER A 65 3.98 7.71 -11.14
C SER A 65 4.99 6.56 -11.14
N THR A 66 5.19 5.89 -10.01
CA THR A 66 6.26 4.89 -9.82
C THR A 66 5.77 3.46 -9.67
N HIS A 67 4.50 3.23 -9.34
CA HIS A 67 3.95 1.91 -9.02
C HIS A 67 2.63 1.62 -9.73
N SER A 68 2.27 0.33 -9.80
CA SER A 68 0.99 -0.11 -10.36
C SER A 68 -0.22 0.36 -9.54
N TRP A 69 -1.37 0.50 -10.20
CA TRP A 69 -2.64 0.82 -9.53
C TRP A 69 -3.01 -0.15 -8.41
N SER A 70 -2.68 -1.44 -8.53
CA SER A 70 -2.88 -2.42 -7.46
C SER A 70 -2.08 -2.07 -6.21
N THR A 71 -0.85 -1.60 -6.38
CA THR A 71 0.03 -1.15 -5.29
C THR A 71 -0.52 0.13 -4.64
N VAL A 72 -0.98 1.08 -5.45
CA VAL A 72 -1.61 2.32 -4.96
C VAL A 72 -2.87 2.01 -4.13
N LYS A 73 -3.71 1.08 -4.60
CA LYS A 73 -4.92 0.65 -3.88
C LYS A 73 -4.59 -0.03 -2.56
N VAL A 74 -3.60 -0.92 -2.53
CA VAL A 74 -3.15 -1.58 -1.30
C VAL A 74 -2.71 -0.55 -0.27
N ASP A 75 -1.92 0.45 -0.68
CA ASP A 75 -1.43 1.47 0.24
C ASP A 75 -2.53 2.36 0.77
N ARG A 76 -3.43 2.80 -0.11
CA ARG A 76 -4.62 3.55 0.28
C ARG A 76 -5.41 2.79 1.33
N ASN A 77 -5.69 1.51 1.11
CA ASN A 77 -6.48 0.71 2.03
C ASN A 77 -5.73 0.44 3.36
N GLY A 78 -4.41 0.24 3.32
CA GLY A 78 -3.57 0.09 4.50
C GLY A 78 -3.58 1.34 5.38
N LEU A 79 -3.39 2.51 4.75
CA LEU A 79 -3.43 3.81 5.42
C LEU A 79 -4.83 4.14 5.96
N GLN A 80 -5.87 3.93 5.15
CA GLN A 80 -7.26 4.09 5.59
C GLN A 80 -7.56 3.23 6.83
N PHE A 81 -7.13 1.96 6.82
CA PHE A 81 -7.29 1.07 7.97
C PHE A 81 -6.55 1.60 9.19
N PHE A 82 -5.30 2.05 9.03
CA PHE A 82 -4.49 2.60 10.11
C PHE A 82 -5.14 3.83 10.75
N TYR A 83 -5.58 4.80 9.95
CA TYR A 83 -6.22 6.01 10.47
C TYR A 83 -7.52 5.69 11.21
N LYS A 84 -8.36 4.82 10.64
CA LYS A 84 -9.62 4.43 11.25
C LYS A 84 -9.44 3.64 12.55
N HIS A 85 -8.59 2.62 12.55
CA HIS A 85 -8.53 1.62 13.63
C HIS A 85 -7.41 1.86 14.65
N VAL A 86 -6.35 2.57 14.28
CA VAL A 86 -5.21 2.87 15.17
C VAL A 86 -5.29 4.30 15.69
N LEU A 87 -5.46 5.27 14.80
CA LEU A 87 -5.54 6.69 15.19
C LEU A 87 -6.95 7.11 15.65
N LYS A 88 -7.98 6.33 15.33
CA LYS A 88 -9.39 6.66 15.57
C LYS A 88 -9.77 8.02 14.99
N ARG A 89 -9.22 8.35 13.81
CA ARG A 89 -9.52 9.56 13.06
C ARG A 89 -10.42 9.21 11.88
N ASP A 90 -11.39 10.08 11.61
CA ASP A 90 -12.19 9.94 10.40
C ASP A 90 -11.32 10.17 9.17
N TRP A 91 -11.38 9.22 8.25
CA TRP A 91 -10.63 9.25 7.01
C TRP A 91 -11.42 10.04 5.97
N GLN A 92 -11.12 11.32 5.81
CA GLN A 92 -11.83 12.24 4.88
C GLN A 92 -11.40 12.12 3.39
N TRP A 93 -10.70 11.04 3.06
CA TRP A 93 -9.80 10.87 1.90
C TRP A 93 -10.46 10.29 0.63
N VAL A 94 -11.78 10.45 0.46
CA VAL A 94 -12.49 9.79 -0.64
C VAL A 94 -12.10 10.37 -2.01
N ASP A 95 -11.57 11.59 -2.10
CA ASP A 95 -11.42 12.32 -3.37
C ASP A 95 -10.00 12.46 -3.96
N ILE A 96 -8.93 12.13 -3.24
CA ILE A 96 -7.54 12.38 -3.71
C ILE A 96 -7.09 11.40 -4.80
N VAL A 97 -7.61 10.17 -4.77
CA VAL A 97 -7.27 9.13 -5.76
C VAL A 97 -8.49 8.86 -6.61
N LYS A 98 -8.76 9.75 -7.56
CA LYS A 98 -9.67 9.44 -8.66
C LYS A 98 -8.85 8.63 -9.68
N PRO A 99 -9.09 7.33 -9.87
CA PRO A 99 -8.56 6.66 -11.07
C PRO A 99 -9.05 7.47 -12.29
N PRO A 100 -8.22 7.67 -13.33
CA PRO A 100 -8.65 8.38 -14.52
C PRO A 100 -9.98 7.78 -14.99
N GLN A 101 -11.00 8.63 -15.18
CA GLN A 101 -12.27 8.20 -15.77
C GLN A 101 -12.03 7.93 -17.25
N GLU A 102 -11.45 6.79 -17.58
CA GLU A 102 -11.62 6.22 -18.91
C GLU A 102 -13.08 5.77 -18.98
N LYS A 103 -13.88 6.51 -19.73
CA LYS A 103 -15.18 6.03 -20.21
C LYS A 103 -14.92 4.89 -21.20
N HIS A 104 -14.60 3.71 -20.71
CA HIS A 104 -14.87 2.45 -21.40
C HIS A 104 -15.45 1.45 -20.41
N LEU A 105 -16.64 0.98 -20.75
CA LEU A 105 -17.45 -0.04 -20.08
C LEU A 105 -16.71 -1.39 -20.02
N PRO A 106 -17.16 -2.28 -19.12
CA PRO A 106 -16.34 -3.04 -18.20
C PRO A 106 -15.43 -4.01 -18.94
N ASP A 107 -14.15 -4.04 -18.62
CA ASP A 107 -13.33 -5.16 -19.03
C ASP A 107 -12.54 -5.68 -17.84
N VAL A 108 -12.80 -6.95 -17.58
CA VAL A 108 -12.01 -7.86 -16.76
C VAL A 108 -10.55 -7.60 -17.08
N LEU A 109 -9.71 -7.43 -16.03
CA LEU A 109 -8.25 -7.64 -16.05
C LEU A 109 -7.70 -7.83 -17.47
N THR A 110 -7.32 -6.75 -18.16
CA THR A 110 -6.98 -6.88 -19.58
C THR A 110 -5.77 -7.81 -19.70
N LEU A 111 -6.00 -8.98 -20.31
CA LEU A 111 -5.08 -10.12 -20.44
C LEU A 111 -3.68 -9.75 -20.94
N LYS A 112 -3.51 -8.59 -21.58
CA LYS A 112 -2.23 -8.08 -22.09
C LYS A 112 -1.22 -7.69 -21.00
N GLU A 113 -1.66 -7.24 -19.83
CA GLU A 113 -0.73 -6.90 -18.73
C GLU A 113 -0.29 -8.14 -17.93
N LEU A 114 -1.14 -9.17 -17.89
CA LEU A 114 -0.78 -10.49 -17.41
C LEU A 114 0.26 -11.17 -18.31
N GLU A 115 0.19 -10.99 -19.63
CA GLU A 115 1.19 -11.55 -20.56
C GLU A 115 2.61 -10.99 -20.35
N ARG A 116 2.78 -9.72 -19.95
CA ARG A 116 4.12 -9.16 -19.67
C ARG A 116 4.70 -9.67 -18.35
N LEU A 117 3.87 -9.86 -17.33
CA LEU A 117 4.30 -10.40 -16.04
C LEU A 117 4.62 -11.91 -16.13
N ILE A 118 3.89 -12.65 -16.97
CA ILE A 118 4.13 -14.08 -17.23
C ILE A 118 5.33 -14.27 -18.18
N ASN A 119 5.51 -13.43 -19.21
CA ASN A 119 6.66 -13.53 -20.13
C ASN A 119 7.99 -13.04 -19.54
N GLY A 120 7.97 -12.21 -18.49
CA GLY A 120 9.17 -11.78 -17.76
C GLY A 120 9.74 -12.85 -16.82
N THR A 121 8.99 -13.92 -16.56
CA THR A 121 9.39 -15.03 -15.68
C THR A 121 9.59 -16.31 -16.48
N ARG A 122 10.38 -16.23 -17.55
CA ARG A 122 10.97 -17.43 -18.16
C ARG A 122 12.38 -17.59 -17.62
N GLU A 123 12.48 -18.11 -16.40
CA GLU A 123 13.70 -18.80 -15.98
C GLU A 123 14.06 -19.82 -17.07
N ARG A 124 15.31 -19.75 -17.52
CA ARG A 124 15.92 -20.76 -18.39
C ARG A 124 16.05 -22.06 -17.59
N TYR A 125 14.99 -22.86 -17.55
CA TYR A 125 15.13 -24.27 -17.22
C TYR A 125 15.73 -24.98 -18.45
N SER A 126 17.05 -25.21 -18.41
CA SER A 126 17.75 -26.11 -19.31
C SER A 126 18.05 -27.42 -18.58
N GLY A 127 17.44 -28.50 -19.04
CA GLY A 127 17.85 -29.87 -18.72
C GLY A 127 16.71 -30.90 -18.87
N PRO A 128 17.02 -32.20 -19.04
CA PRO A 128 18.01 -32.81 -19.92
C PRO A 128 17.36 -33.51 -21.13
N GLN A 129 18.13 -33.73 -22.20
CA GLN A 129 17.70 -34.57 -23.33
C GLN A 129 17.68 -36.05 -22.91
N ILE A 130 16.61 -36.75 -23.29
CA ILE A 130 16.58 -38.22 -23.45
C ILE A 130 16.02 -38.50 -24.84
#